data_AF-U4L2T5-F1
#
_entry.id   AF-U4L2T5-F1
#
_cell.length_a   1.000
_cell.length_b   1.000
_cell.length_c   1.000
_cell.angle_alpha   90.00
_cell.angle_beta   90.00
_cell.angle_gamma   90.00
#
_symmetry.space_group_name_H-M   'P 1'
#
loop_
_entity.id
_entity.type
_entity.pdbx_description
1 polymer ?
#
loop_
_entity_poly.entity_id
_entity_poly.type
_entity_poly.pdbx_seq_one_letter_code
_entity_poly.pdbx_strand_id
1 'polypeptide(L)'
;MSTGIPNLGNADITGSAHNGRRPSQVHGHIEYAKGVVSETIGSMVNSSSWQQSGESHKASGIAEMRSAKEMVDKDLRSHYPERNATTLKTEGKSQNMLGKTIGCQGMVERGGEKEQIGDMLKKN
;
A
#
# COMPACT_ATOMS: atom_id res chain seq x y z
N MET A 1 49.87 -11.46 -2.01
CA MET A 1 48.97 -11.21 -3.14
C MET A 1 47.64 -10.77 -2.56
N SER A 2 47.25 -9.54 -2.87
CA SER A 2 46.05 -8.87 -2.39
C SER A 2 44.87 -9.26 -3.27
N THR A 3 43.80 -9.79 -2.68
CA THR A 3 42.45 -9.73 -3.28
C THR A 3 41.57 -9.05 -2.26
N GLY A 4 41.39 -7.74 -2.46
CA GLY A 4 40.58 -6.88 -1.61
C GLY A 4 39.13 -7.33 -1.57
N ILE A 5 38.69 -7.76 -0.39
CA ILE A 5 37.28 -7.80 -0.03
C ILE A 5 36.89 -6.35 0.24
N PRO A 6 35.91 -5.75 -0.48
CA PRO A 6 35.38 -4.47 -0.06
C PRO A 6 34.74 -4.63 1.33
N ASN A 7 35.36 -3.95 2.29
CA ASN A 7 34.85 -3.69 3.62
C ASN A 7 33.51 -2.94 3.50
N LEU A 8 32.40 -3.68 3.49
CA LEU A 8 31.07 -3.12 3.71
C LEU A 8 30.91 -2.89 5.22
N GLY A 9 31.59 -1.86 5.69
CA GLY A 9 31.42 -1.35 7.04
C GLY A 9 29.96 -0.93 7.26
N ASN A 10 29.45 -1.34 8.42
CA ASN A 10 28.47 -0.63 9.23
C ASN A 10 27.19 -0.18 8.50
N ALA A 11 26.21 -1.08 8.41
CA ALA A 11 24.81 -0.67 8.49
C ALA A 11 24.20 -1.40 9.68
N ASP A 12 24.22 -0.68 10.80
CA ASP A 12 23.46 -0.90 12.01
C ASP A 12 22.02 -1.37 11.66
N ILE A 13 21.75 -2.67 11.80
CA ILE A 13 20.40 -3.23 11.74
C ILE A 13 19.83 -3.13 13.16
N THR A 14 19.69 -1.91 13.66
CA THR A 14 18.87 -1.63 14.84
C THR A 14 17.93 -0.46 14.53
N GLY A 15 16.65 -0.68 14.80
CA GLY A 15 15.69 0.37 15.08
C GLY A 15 15.28 1.26 13.91
N SER A 16 14.29 0.80 13.14
CA SER A 16 13.23 1.58 12.51
C SER A 16 13.45 3.10 12.48
N ALA A 17 14.13 3.58 11.44
CA ALA A 17 14.10 4.97 11.05
C ALA A 17 12.64 5.36 10.72
N HIS A 18 11.92 5.85 11.73
CA HIS A 18 10.75 6.71 11.55
C HIS A 18 11.24 8.06 11.02
N ASN A 19 11.77 8.07 9.81
CA ASN A 19 11.96 9.30 9.05
C ASN A 19 10.59 9.71 8.51
N GLY A 20 10.21 10.97 8.70
CA GLY A 20 8.91 11.57 8.34
C GLY A 20 8.58 11.60 6.83
N ARG A 21 8.87 10.52 6.11
CA ARG A 21 8.47 10.27 4.74
C ARG A 21 7.02 9.79 4.80
N ARG A 22 6.13 10.57 4.19
CA ARG A 22 4.74 10.15 3.99
C ARG A 22 4.75 8.82 3.22
N PRO A 23 3.94 7.83 3.63
CA PRO A 23 3.83 6.54 2.93
C PRO A 23 3.60 6.76 1.43
N SER A 24 4.30 6.02 0.59
CA SER A 24 4.24 6.19 -0.87
C SER A 24 3.92 4.89 -1.60
N GLN A 25 3.00 4.96 -2.57
CA GLN A 25 2.69 3.82 -3.46
C GLN A 25 3.92 3.39 -4.28
N VAL A 26 4.67 4.35 -4.80
CA VAL A 26 5.84 4.06 -5.64
C VAL A 26 6.93 3.40 -4.81
N HIS A 27 7.16 3.89 -3.59
CA HIS A 27 8.15 3.28 -2.70
C HIS A 27 7.75 1.86 -2.30
N GLY A 28 6.48 1.65 -1.95
CA GLY A 28 5.98 0.31 -1.62
C GLY A 28 6.11 -0.69 -2.78
N HIS A 29 5.92 -0.28 -4.04
CA HIS A 29 6.21 -1.13 -5.21
C HIS A 29 7.69 -1.45 -5.37
N ILE A 30 8.59 -0.49 -5.11
CA ILE A 30 10.04 -0.71 -5.14
C ILE A 30 10.44 -1.75 -4.09
N GLU A 31 9.95 -1.62 -2.85
CA GLU A 31 10.22 -2.56 -1.78
C GLU A 31 9.64 -3.95 -2.08
N TYR A 32 8.42 -4.02 -2.61
CA TYR A 32 7.86 -5.30 -3.05
C TYR A 32 8.70 -5.97 -4.14
N ALA A 33 9.15 -5.21 -5.13
CA ALA A 33 10.01 -5.72 -6.20
C ALA A 33 11.35 -6.22 -5.68
N LYS A 34 11.99 -5.49 -4.76
CA LYS A 34 13.20 -5.97 -4.06
C LYS A 34 12.94 -7.31 -3.39
N GLY A 35 11.80 -7.45 -2.71
CA GLY A 35 11.45 -8.68 -2.02
C GLY A 35 11.27 -9.88 -2.95
N VAL A 36 10.62 -9.69 -4.10
CA VAL A 36 10.48 -10.72 -5.15
C VAL A 36 11.86 -11.13 -5.68
N VAL A 37 12.74 -10.17 -5.94
CA VAL A 37 14.11 -10.44 -6.42
C VAL A 37 14.93 -11.20 -5.37
N SER A 38 14.92 -10.76 -4.11
CA SER A 38 15.66 -11.41 -3.01
C SER A 38 15.19 -12.84 -2.75
N GLU A 39 13.87 -13.07 -2.78
CA GLU A 39 13.32 -14.42 -2.66
C GLU A 39 13.71 -15.30 -3.84
N THR A 40 13.64 -14.78 -5.06
CA THR A 40 14.00 -15.53 -6.28
C THR A 40 15.46 -15.95 -6.22
N ILE A 41 16.39 -15.01 -5.96
CA ILE A 41 17.82 -15.33 -5.87
C ILE A 41 18.08 -16.27 -4.68
N GLY A 42 17.44 -16.03 -3.53
CA GLY A 42 17.53 -16.89 -2.36
C GLY A 42 17.06 -18.33 -2.62
N SER A 43 16.03 -18.53 -3.44
CA SER A 43 15.58 -19.86 -3.85
C SER A 43 16.57 -20.54 -4.80
N MET A 44 17.16 -19.80 -5.74
CA MET A 44 18.14 -20.32 -6.71
C MET A 44 19.45 -20.77 -6.06
N VAL A 45 19.93 -20.06 -5.03
CA VAL A 45 21.19 -20.39 -4.33
C VAL A 45 20.97 -21.10 -3.00
N ASN A 46 19.73 -21.51 -2.71
CA ASN A 46 19.31 -22.18 -1.47
C ASN A 46 19.70 -21.42 -0.17
N SER A 47 19.58 -20.09 -0.21
CA SER A 47 19.87 -19.19 0.91
C SER A 47 18.58 -18.79 1.65
N SER A 48 18.41 -19.29 2.87
CA SER A 48 17.26 -18.99 3.74
C SER A 48 17.21 -17.52 4.20
N SER A 49 18.37 -16.88 4.42
CA SER A 49 18.44 -15.47 4.84
C SER A 49 17.95 -14.51 3.75
N TRP A 50 18.20 -14.83 2.47
CA TRP A 50 17.74 -14.04 1.34
C TRP A 50 16.25 -14.25 1.06
N GLN A 51 15.74 -15.46 1.26
CA GLN A 51 14.31 -15.75 1.21
C GLN A 51 13.55 -14.97 2.30
N GLN A 52 14.01 -15.04 3.53
CA GLN A 52 13.40 -14.34 4.66
C GLN A 52 13.48 -12.81 4.50
N SER A 53 14.59 -12.29 3.97
CA SER A 53 14.69 -10.87 3.60
C SER A 53 13.67 -10.51 2.50
N GLY A 54 13.49 -11.40 1.52
CA GLY A 54 12.50 -11.24 0.46
C GLY A 54 11.06 -11.13 0.97
N GLU A 55 10.67 -12.02 1.90
CA GLU A 55 9.37 -11.96 2.57
C GLU A 55 9.17 -10.65 3.35
N SER A 56 10.20 -10.23 4.10
CA SER A 56 10.16 -8.97 4.86
C SER A 56 9.97 -7.74 3.96
N HIS A 57 10.73 -7.65 2.85
CA HIS A 57 10.58 -6.56 1.88
C HIS A 57 9.20 -6.56 1.20
N LYS A 58 8.66 -7.73 0.85
CA LYS A 58 7.29 -7.85 0.34
C LYS A 58 6.24 -7.37 1.35
N ALA A 59 6.35 -7.81 2.60
CA ALA A 59 5.44 -7.41 3.67
C ALA A 59 5.51 -5.90 3.94
N SER A 60 6.72 -5.34 4.02
CA SER A 60 6.97 -3.91 4.19
C SER A 60 6.38 -3.09 3.04
N GLY A 61 6.65 -3.49 1.79
CA GLY A 61 6.11 -2.82 0.61
C GLY A 61 4.57 -2.84 0.57
N ILE A 62 3.94 -3.98 0.91
CA ILE A 62 2.47 -4.08 1.02
C ILE A 62 1.94 -3.18 2.12
N ALA A 63 2.57 -3.17 3.30
CA ALA A 63 2.17 -2.32 4.41
C ALA A 63 2.23 -0.84 4.02
N GLU A 64 3.32 -0.41 3.38
CA GLU A 64 3.47 0.98 2.94
C GLU A 64 2.44 1.36 1.88
N MET A 65 2.19 0.50 0.89
CA MET A 65 1.13 0.73 -0.10
C MET A 65 -0.24 0.86 0.56
N ARG A 66 -0.56 0.05 1.59
CA ARG A 66 -1.82 0.17 2.32
C ARG A 66 -1.90 1.48 3.09
N SER A 67 -0.86 1.85 3.83
CA SER A 67 -0.83 3.11 4.58
C SER A 67 -0.89 4.34 3.66
N ALA A 68 -0.21 4.30 2.50
CA ALA A 68 -0.30 5.36 1.50
C ALA A 68 -1.73 5.49 0.95
N LYS A 69 -2.38 4.35 0.71
CA LYS A 69 -3.75 4.30 0.23
C LYS A 69 -4.75 4.83 1.25
N GLU A 70 -4.63 4.43 2.51
CA GLU A 70 -5.48 4.91 3.61
C GLU A 70 -5.35 6.42 3.81
N MET A 71 -4.13 6.96 3.72
CA MET A 71 -3.90 8.39 3.81
C MET A 71 -4.63 9.16 2.70
N VAL A 72 -4.55 8.67 1.46
CA VAL A 72 -5.24 9.27 0.31
C VAL A 72 -6.75 9.12 0.43
N ASP A 73 -7.25 7.96 0.86
CA ASP A 73 -8.69 7.74 1.03
C ASP A 73 -9.27 8.65 2.14
N LYS A 74 -8.51 8.88 3.23
CA LYS A 74 -8.90 9.81 4.31
C LYS A 74 -9.00 11.25 3.82
N ASP A 75 -8.02 11.69 3.03
CA ASP A 75 -8.00 13.02 2.42
C ASP A 75 -9.18 13.22 1.45
N LEU A 76 -9.43 12.25 0.58
CA LEU A 76 -10.59 12.24 -0.32
C LEU A 76 -11.92 12.36 0.45
N ARG A 77 -12.03 11.64 1.57
CA ARG A 77 -13.25 11.58 2.38
C ARG A 77 -13.58 12.90 3.05
N SER A 78 -12.57 13.69 3.46
CA SER A 78 -12.83 15.04 3.99
C SER A 78 -13.49 15.96 2.98
N HIS A 79 -13.32 15.71 1.67
CA HIS A 79 -13.93 16.51 0.60
C HIS A 79 -15.30 16.00 0.13
N TYR A 80 -15.79 14.86 0.63
CA TYR A 80 -17.09 14.33 0.22
C TYR A 80 -18.28 15.26 0.49
N PRO A 81 -18.33 16.01 1.61
CA PRO A 81 -19.44 16.94 1.88
C PRO A 81 -19.56 18.07 0.85
N GLU A 82 -18.46 18.43 0.19
CA GLU A 82 -18.41 19.50 -0.81
C GLU A 82 -18.79 19.01 -2.21
N ARG A 83 -18.92 17.68 -2.39
CA ARG A 83 -19.22 17.06 -3.69
C ARG A 83 -20.72 17.04 -3.95
N ASN A 84 -21.09 17.04 -5.22
CA ASN A 84 -22.48 16.84 -5.62
C ASN A 84 -23.00 15.48 -5.13
N ALA A 85 -24.08 15.51 -4.34
CA ALA A 85 -24.70 14.34 -3.71
C ALA A 85 -25.02 13.20 -4.68
N THR A 86 -25.64 13.52 -5.83
CA THR A 86 -26.03 12.54 -6.85
C THR A 86 -24.81 11.88 -7.50
N THR A 87 -23.77 12.67 -7.78
CA THR A 87 -22.52 12.17 -8.38
C THR A 87 -21.78 11.27 -7.39
N LEU A 88 -21.61 11.72 -6.15
CA LEU A 88 -20.96 10.95 -5.09
C LEU A 88 -21.66 9.61 -4.84
N LYS A 89 -23.00 9.62 -4.79
CA LYS A 89 -23.81 8.41 -4.64
C LYS A 89 -23.65 7.45 -5.81
N THR A 90 -23.68 7.96 -7.04
CA THR A 90 -23.56 7.13 -8.25
C THR A 90 -22.18 6.50 -8.36
N GLU A 91 -21.12 7.26 -8.08
CA GLU A 91 -19.77 6.72 -7.96
C GLU A 91 -19.69 5.62 -6.89
N GLY A 92 -20.31 5.84 -5.74
CA GLY A 92 -20.34 4.88 -4.64
C GLY A 92 -20.98 3.54 -5.03
N LYS A 93 -22.14 3.59 -5.69
CA LYS A 93 -22.82 2.40 -6.22
C LYS A 93 -21.97 1.64 -7.23
N SER A 94 -21.36 2.36 -8.18
CA SER A 94 -20.47 1.76 -9.18
C SER A 94 -19.26 1.10 -8.55
N GLN A 95 -18.64 1.75 -7.56
CA GLN A 95 -17.52 1.17 -6.80
C GLN A 95 -17.96 -0.07 -6.01
N ASN A 96 -19.11 -0.03 -5.36
CA ASN A 96 -19.63 -1.17 -4.60
C ASN A 96 -19.88 -2.38 -5.51
N MET A 97 -20.57 -2.15 -6.63
CA MET A 97 -20.85 -3.19 -7.62
C MET A 97 -19.56 -3.77 -8.18
N LEU A 98 -18.64 -2.91 -8.63
CA LEU A 98 -17.37 -3.36 -9.20
C LEU A 98 -16.55 -4.13 -8.16
N GLY A 99 -16.50 -3.64 -6.92
CA GLY A 99 -15.84 -4.30 -5.80
C GLY A 99 -16.38 -5.70 -5.52
N LYS A 100 -17.71 -5.88 -5.53
CA LYS A 100 -18.34 -7.20 -5.40
C LYS A 100 -17.97 -8.12 -6.56
N THR A 101 -17.98 -7.59 -7.79
CA THR A 101 -17.67 -8.35 -8.99
C THR A 101 -16.22 -8.82 -9.04
N ILE A 102 -15.26 -7.98 -8.66
CA ILE A 102 -13.83 -8.31 -8.70
C ILE A 102 -13.32 -8.88 -7.36
N GLY A 103 -14.16 -8.98 -6.33
CA GLY A 103 -13.77 -9.44 -4.98
C GLY A 103 -12.92 -8.44 -4.18
N CYS A 104 -12.96 -7.14 -4.50
CA CYS A 104 -12.21 -6.11 -3.79
C CYS A 104 -13.04 -5.48 -2.66
N GLN A 105 -12.93 -6.04 -1.44
CA GLN A 105 -13.67 -5.59 -0.26
C GLN A 105 -13.48 -4.09 0.05
N GLY A 106 -12.26 -3.56 -0.10
CA GLY A 106 -12.01 -2.13 0.12
C GLY A 106 -12.69 -1.20 -0.90
N MET A 107 -13.12 -1.72 -2.06
CA MET A 107 -13.94 -0.96 -3.01
C MET A 107 -15.43 -1.02 -2.64
N VAL A 108 -15.89 -2.16 -2.11
CA VAL A 108 -17.23 -2.33 -1.54
C VAL A 108 -17.48 -1.33 -0.41
N GLU A 109 -16.54 -1.25 0.52
CA GLU A 109 -16.64 -0.43 1.72
C GLU A 109 -16.63 1.07 1.38
N ARG A 110 -15.69 1.52 0.53
CA ARG A 110 -15.65 2.90 0.02
C ARG A 110 -16.88 3.27 -0.80
N GLY A 111 -17.38 2.32 -1.59
CA GLY A 111 -18.59 2.51 -2.37
C GLY A 111 -19.83 2.73 -1.49
N GLY A 112 -19.99 1.92 -0.45
CA GLY A 112 -21.06 2.05 0.53
C GLY A 112 -20.99 3.34 1.34
N GLU A 113 -19.80 3.78 1.71
CA GLU A 113 -19.58 5.06 2.41
C GLU A 113 -19.95 6.27 1.54
N LYS A 114 -19.52 6.30 0.27
CA LYS A 114 -19.90 7.33 -0.69
C LYS A 114 -21.41 7.38 -0.92
N GLU A 115 -22.05 6.22 -1.00
CA GLU A 115 -23.50 6.12 -1.13
C GLU A 115 -24.22 6.71 0.10
N GLN A 116 -23.80 6.34 1.31
CA GLN A 116 -24.37 6.87 2.56
C GLN A 116 -24.20 8.39 2.68
N ILE A 117 -23.01 8.92 2.39
CA ILE A 117 -22.75 10.35 2.45
C ILE A 117 -23.54 11.10 1.38
N GLY A 118 -23.62 10.58 0.15
CA GLY A 118 -24.48 11.14 -0.89
C GLY A 118 -25.96 11.17 -0.49
N ASP A 119 -26.44 10.15 0.21
CA ASP A 119 -27.81 10.12 0.74
C ASP A 119 -28.06 11.10 1.89
N MET A 120 -27.07 11.35 2.73
CA MET A 120 -27.14 12.40 3.76
C MET A 120 -27.17 13.79 3.12
N LEU A 121 -26.31 14.05 2.14
CA LEU A 121 -26.23 15.35 1.45
C LEU A 121 -27.48 15.69 0.65
N LYS A 122 -28.22 14.69 0.14
CA LYS A 122 -29.47 14.92 -0.61
C LYS A 122 -30.66 15.28 0.30
N LYS A 123 -30.59 14.96 1.59
CA LYS A 123 -31.67 15.20 2.56
C LYS A 123 -31.60 16.57 3.23
N ASN A 124 -30.45 17.25 3.16
CA ASN A 124 -30.26 18.65 3.56
C ASN A 124 -30.53 19.58 2.38
#